data_AF-A0A6I5A1F4-F1
#
_entry.id   AF-A0A6I5A1F4-F1
#
_cell.length_a   1.000
_cell.length_b   1.000
_cell.length_c   1.000
_cell.angle_alpha   90.00
_cell.angle_beta   90.00
_cell.angle_gamma   90.00
#
_symmetry.space_group_name_H-M   'P 1'
#
loop_
_entity.id
_entity.type
_entity.pdbx_description
1 polymer ?
#
loop_
_entity_poly.entity_id
_entity_poly.type
_entity_poly.pdbx_seq_one_letter_code
_entity_poly.pdbx_strand_id
1 'polypeptide(L)' 'VLDAARAEGLLIGKGGFHRNVLRIAPPLSITETEVADGLAMLERAILAATRAEEAAERPK' A
#
# COMPACT_ATOMS: atom_id res chain seq x y z
N VAL A 1 0.56 5.33 3.75
CA VAL A 1 0.48 4.10 2.91
C VAL A 1 1.06 4.30 1.52
N LEU A 2 0.60 5.24 0.69
CA LEU A 2 1.08 5.40 -0.71
C LEU A 2 2.60 5.53 -0.82
N ASP A 3 3.23 6.34 0.04
CA ASP A 3 4.69 6.53 0.00
C ASP A 3 5.44 5.27 0.44
N ALA A 4 4.91 4.52 1.41
CA ALA A 4 5.46 3.23 1.82
C ALA A 4 5.33 2.18 0.70
N ALA A 5 4.19 2.14 -0.01
CA ALA A 5 4.01 1.25 -1.16
C ALA A 5 4.98 1.61 -2.29
N ARG A 6 5.18 2.90 -2.58
CA ARG A 6 6.20 3.37 -3.54
C ARG A 6 7.60 2.92 -3.13
N ALA A 7 7.96 3.02 -1.85
CA ALA A 7 9.27 2.59 -1.34
C ALA A 7 9.49 1.07 -1.51
N GLU A 8 8.42 0.28 -1.40
CA GLU A 8 8.45 -1.16 -1.68
C GLU A 8 8.52 -1.47 -3.18
N GLY A 9 8.32 -0.51 -4.07
CA GLY A 9 8.25 -0.71 -5.53
C GLY A 9 6.85 -1.02 -6.07
N LEU A 10 5.81 -0.85 -5.24
CA LEU A 10 4.41 -1.11 -5.60
C LEU A 10 3.69 0.20 -5.96
N LEU A 11 3.19 0.30 -7.19
CA LEU A 11 2.39 1.43 -7.65
C LEU A 11 0.90 1.19 -7.40
N ILE A 12 0.30 1.99 -6.51
CA ILE A 12 -1.14 1.97 -6.22
C ILE A 12 -1.73 3.38 -6.24
N GLY A 13 -3.02 3.45 -6.56
CA GLY A 13 -3.78 4.69 -6.58
C GLY A 13 -4.60 4.91 -5.31
N LYS A 14 -5.04 6.15 -5.08
CA LYS A 14 -6.02 6.51 -4.06
C LYS A 14 -7.29 7.02 -4.73
N GLY A 15 -8.44 6.59 -4.25
CA GLY A 15 -9.74 6.95 -4.82
C GLY A 15 -10.88 6.88 -3.82
N GLY A 16 -12.11 6.93 -4.36
CA GLY A 16 -13.35 7.04 -3.57
C GLY A 16 -13.68 8.50 -3.23
N PHE A 17 -14.94 8.76 -2.84
CA PHE A 17 -15.43 10.11 -2.53
C PHE A 17 -14.62 10.79 -1.42
N HIS A 18 -14.32 10.05 -0.36
CA HIS A 18 -13.50 10.53 0.76
C HIS A 18 -12.00 10.36 0.52
N ARG A 19 -11.58 9.95 -0.69
CA ARG A 19 -10.20 9.56 -0.98
C ARG A 19 -9.69 8.59 0.09
N ASN A 20 -10.40 7.52 0.39
CA ASN A 20 -10.02 6.56 1.44
C ASN A 20 -9.91 5.13 0.92
N VAL A 21 -9.98 4.94 -0.40
CA VAL A 21 -9.90 3.63 -1.05
C VAL A 21 -8.55 3.49 -1.74
N LEU A 22 -7.84 2.39 -1.46
CA LEU A 22 -6.67 1.97 -2.23
C LEU A 22 -7.15 1.29 -3.51
N ARG A 23 -6.67 1.76 -4.67
CA ARG A 23 -7.00 1.21 -5.98
C ARG A 23 -5.86 0.36 -6.49
N ILE A 24 -6.18 -0.88 -6.82
CA ILE A 24 -5.29 -1.86 -7.42
C ILE A 24 -5.89 -2.20 -8.79
N ALA A 25 -5.17 -1.83 -9.85
CA ALA A 25 -5.60 -2.02 -11.23
C ALA A 25 -4.43 -2.54 -12.06
N PRO A 26 -4.05 -3.82 -11.87
CA PRO A 26 -2.96 -4.40 -12.62
C PRO A 26 -3.41 -4.67 -14.07
N PRO A 27 -2.46 -4.88 -15.00
CA PRO A 27 -2.78 -5.43 -16.31
C PRO A 27 -3.51 -6.78 -16.18
N LEU A 28 -4.38 -7.09 -17.14
CA LEU A 28 -5.13 -8.37 -17.14
C LEU A 28 -4.25 -9.59 -17.42
N SER A 29 -2.98 -9.39 -17.78
CA SER A 29 -1.98 -10.43 -17.99
C SER A 29 -1.24 -10.81 -16.71
N ILE A 30 -1.59 -10.24 -15.56
CA ILE A 30 -0.90 -10.50 -14.30
C ILE A 30 -0.99 -11.98 -13.90
N THR A 31 0.11 -12.52 -13.41
CA THR A 31 0.23 -13.90 -12.94
C THR A 31 -0.05 -14.01 -11.45
N GLU A 32 -0.38 -15.22 -10.98
CA GLU A 32 -0.59 -15.47 -9.55
C GLU A 32 0.65 -15.16 -8.70
N THR A 33 1.85 -15.42 -9.23
CA THR A 33 3.12 -15.09 -8.56
C THR A 33 3.29 -13.58 -8.41
N GLU A 34 3.06 -12.80 -9.47
CA GLU A 34 3.12 -11.33 -9.40
C GLU A 34 2.07 -10.76 -8.44
N VAL A 35 0.88 -11.36 -8.37
CA VAL A 35 -0.14 -11.00 -7.37
C VAL A 35 0.37 -11.27 -5.96
N ALA A 36 0.95 -12.44 -5.70
CA ALA A 36 1.48 -12.79 -4.38
C ALA A 36 2.60 -11.84 -3.95
N ASP A 37 3.52 -11.51 -4.85
CA ASP A 37 4.60 -10.55 -4.59
C ASP A 37 4.05 -9.16 -4.30
N GLY A 38 3.09 -8.70 -5.12
CA GLY A 38 2.43 -7.41 -4.94
C GLY A 38 1.65 -7.31 -3.63
N LEU A 39 0.98 -8.39 -3.21
CA LEU A 39 0.29 -8.47 -1.92
C LEU A 39 1.26 -8.42 -0.75
N ALA A 40 2.40 -9.11 -0.83
CA ALA A 40 3.44 -9.06 0.19
C ALA A 40 4.04 -7.64 0.32
N MET A 41 4.26 -6.94 -0.81
CA MET A 41 4.68 -5.54 -0.81
C MET A 41 3.61 -4.63 -0.18
N LEU A 42 2.34 -4.86 -0.49
CA LEU A 42 1.23 -4.08 0.07
C LEU A 42 1.11 -4.26 1.59
N GLU A 43 1.24 -5.49 2.07
CA GLU A 43 1.22 -5.80 3.51
C GLU A 43 2.33 -5.04 4.25
N ARG A 44 3.58 -5.11 3.76
CA ARG A 44 4.70 -4.38 4.34
C ARG A 44 4.45 -2.87 4.36
N ALA A 45 3.91 -2.31 3.28
CA ALA A 45 3.59 -0.90 3.17
C ALA A 45 2.49 -0.46 4.14
N ILE A 46 1.45 -1.28 4.36
CA ILE A 46 0.38 -0.99 5.33
C ILE A 46 0.97 -1.02 6.74
N LEU A 47 1.69 -2.08 7.10
CA LEU A 47 2.30 -2.20 8.43
C LEU A 47 3.27 -1.07 8.74
N ALA A 48 4.11 -0.68 7.77
CA ALA A 48 5.03 0.44 7.93
C ALA A 48 4.28 1.77 8.14
N ALA A 49 3.21 2.01 7.38
CA ALA A 49 2.40 3.22 7.54
C ALA A 49 1.67 3.25 8.88
N THR A 50 1.07 2.14 9.32
CA THR A 50 0.41 2.05 10.63
C THR A 50 1.40 2.35 11.76
N ARG A 51 2.59 1.75 11.73
CA ARG A 51 3.63 2.04 12.74
C ARG A 51 4.09 3.49 12.73
N ALA A 52 4.15 4.12 11.55
CA ALA A 52 4.52 5.53 11.44
C ALA A 52 3.44 6.44 12.04
N GLU A 53 2.15 6.15 11.82
CA GLU A 53 1.04 6.85 12.48
C GLU A 53 1.09 6.66 14.00
N GLU A 54 1.25 5.43 14.49
CA GLU A 54 1.36 5.13 15.93
C GLU A 54 2.55 5.85 16.60
N ALA A 55 3.67 5.99 15.87
CA ALA A 55 4.84 6.71 16.36
C ALA A 55 4.64 8.24 16.35
N ALA A 56 3.85 8.76 15.41
CA ALA A 56 3.49 10.18 15.35
C ALA A 56 2.46 10.56 16.41
N GLU A 57 1.56 9.63 16.75
CA GLU A 57 0.46 9.85 17.70
C GLU A 57 0.89 9.67 19.16
N ARG A 58 2.05 9.06 19.42
CA ARG A 58 2.67 9.04 20.75
C ARG A 58 3.53 10.31 20.93
N PRO A 59 3.01 11.37 21.59
CA PRO A 59 3.81 12.54 21.86
C PRO A 59 4.84 12.16 22.94
N LYS A 60 6.02 12.78 22.91
CA LYS A 60 6.97 12.73 24.03
C LYS A 60 6.32 13.23 25.32
#